data_AF-A0A2V6JPH6-F1
#
_entry.id   AF-A0A2V6JPH6-F1
#
_cell.length_a   1.000
_cell.length_b   1.000
_cell.length_c   1.000
_cell.angle_alpha   90.00
_cell.angle_beta   90.00
_cell.angle_gamma   90.00
#
_symmetry.space_group_name_H-M   'P 1'
#
loop_
_entity.id
_entity.type
_entity.pdbx_description
1 polymer ?
#
loop_
_entity_poly.entity_id
_entity_poly.type
_entity_poly.pdbx_seq_one_letter_code
_entity_poly.pdbx_strand_id
1 'polypeptide(L)'
;MTWRFSSALGAGRRAKLEVSPPFDVIAQRVVDEMEILCTHTDPCAEAAGFTRIVSCIRVDEELFDLFFNSESGYRGGYFVSPEEGRAANSLLLSVAAESLAHFKSHPDMTSMHAEQSLRASSAKCWLAEVGKGFCSSCVGKWTVPQDCTPEILNGRWELGSDPASRSGRKAPFLNQLRILGAFVSDGRRVRRKTERDASAADTRAWLVIV
;
A
#
# COMPACT_ATOMS: atom_id res chain seq x y z
N MET A 1 17.05 16.19 -5.68
CA MET A 1 16.30 16.05 -4.42
C MET A 1 16.82 14.78 -3.74
N THR A 2 16.98 14.79 -2.42
CA THR A 2 17.68 13.72 -1.67
C THR A 2 16.79 13.25 -0.54
N TRP A 3 16.66 11.94 -0.35
CA TRP A 3 15.93 11.36 0.77
C TRP A 3 16.76 11.45 2.05
N ARG A 4 16.23 12.05 3.11
CA ARG A 4 16.90 12.16 4.41
C ARG A 4 15.92 11.95 5.55
N PHE A 5 16.42 11.47 6.68
CA PHE A 5 15.63 11.30 7.89
C PHE A 5 15.88 12.43 8.89
N SER A 6 14.80 12.92 9.49
CA SER A 6 14.84 13.93 10.55
C SER A 6 15.36 13.33 11.86
N SER A 7 15.96 14.15 12.71
CA SER A 7 16.33 13.75 14.08
C SER A 7 15.11 13.40 14.94
N ALA A 8 13.93 13.90 14.57
CA ALA A 8 12.66 13.60 15.24
C ALA A 8 12.30 12.09 15.22
N LEU A 9 12.86 11.34 14.26
CA LEU A 9 12.62 9.91 14.07
C LEU A 9 13.29 9.05 15.16
N GLY A 10 14.27 9.63 15.88
CA GLY A 10 15.08 8.94 16.88
C GLY A 10 16.23 8.12 16.25
N ALA A 11 17.38 8.06 16.95
CA ALA A 11 18.60 7.48 16.38
C ALA A 11 18.48 5.99 16.01
N GLY A 12 17.77 5.19 16.82
CA GLY A 12 17.63 3.76 16.59
C GLY A 12 16.82 3.43 15.34
N ARG A 13 15.61 4.00 15.22
CA ARG A 13 14.74 3.80 14.05
C ARG A 13 15.38 4.39 12.78
N ARG A 14 16.02 5.57 12.89
CA ARG A 14 16.78 6.18 11.79
C ARG A 14 17.88 5.26 11.26
N ALA A 15 18.71 4.70 12.14
CA ALA A 15 19.81 3.84 11.74
C ALA A 15 19.32 2.62 10.94
N LYS A 16 18.16 2.06 11.29
CA LYS A 16 17.54 0.93 10.56
C LYS A 16 17.08 1.35 9.16
N LEU A 17 16.47 2.52 9.02
CA LEU A 17 16.00 3.01 7.73
C LEU A 17 17.15 3.45 6.80
N GLU A 18 18.27 3.91 7.36
CA GLU A 18 19.47 4.31 6.59
C GLU A 18 20.23 3.13 5.98
N VAL A 19 20.10 1.93 6.54
CA VAL A 19 20.75 0.69 6.05
C VAL A 19 19.78 -0.23 5.33
N SER A 20 18.72 0.34 4.74
CA SER A 20 17.65 -0.46 4.13
C SER A 20 18.15 -1.27 2.93
N PRO A 21 17.79 -2.56 2.83
CA PRO A 21 18.13 -3.38 1.68
C PRO A 21 17.32 -2.97 0.44
N PRO A 22 17.63 -3.52 -0.75
CA PRO A 22 16.83 -3.35 -1.96
C PRO A 22 15.36 -3.76 -1.78
N PHE A 23 14.45 -3.13 -2.54
CA PHE A 23 13.01 -3.29 -2.35
C PHE A 23 12.51 -4.72 -2.56
N ASP A 24 13.09 -5.47 -3.50
CA ASP A 24 12.77 -6.88 -3.75
C ASP A 24 13.02 -7.75 -2.52
N VAL A 25 14.13 -7.51 -1.81
CA VAL A 25 14.42 -8.17 -0.54
C VAL A 25 13.39 -7.79 0.53
N ILE A 26 13.01 -6.51 0.62
CA ILE A 26 11.99 -6.06 1.59
C ILE A 26 10.64 -6.68 1.27
N ALA A 27 10.23 -6.71 -0.01
CA ALA A 27 8.96 -7.27 -0.45
C ALA A 27 8.89 -8.77 -0.19
N GLN A 28 9.98 -9.51 -0.44
CA GLN A 28 10.03 -10.94 -0.13
C GLN A 28 9.90 -11.19 1.38
N ARG A 29 10.60 -10.41 2.21
CA ARG A 29 10.45 -10.49 3.67
C ARG A 29 9.04 -10.21 4.15
N VAL A 30 8.35 -9.22 3.54
CA VAL A 30 6.93 -8.98 3.84
C VAL A 30 6.10 -10.23 3.57
N VAL A 31 6.32 -10.92 2.44
CA VAL A 31 5.58 -12.16 2.12
C VAL A 31 5.93 -13.31 3.05
N ASP A 32 7.20 -13.46 3.42
CA ASP A 32 7.68 -14.54 4.28
C ASP A 32 7.22 -14.37 5.74
N GLU A 33 7.13 -13.12 6.21
CA GLU A 33 6.85 -12.79 7.61
C GLU A 33 5.38 -12.35 7.85
N MET A 34 4.57 -12.17 6.80
CA MET A 34 3.19 -11.69 6.97
C MET A 34 2.26 -12.73 7.61
N GLU A 35 1.38 -12.25 8.48
CA GLU A 35 0.17 -12.92 8.92
C GLU A 35 -1.02 -12.40 8.09
N ILE A 36 -1.68 -13.27 7.33
CA ILE A 36 -2.91 -12.90 6.61
C ILE A 36 -4.08 -12.90 7.60
N LEU A 37 -4.69 -11.73 7.81
CA LEU A 37 -5.75 -11.53 8.80
C LEU A 37 -7.15 -11.80 8.25
N CYS A 38 -7.40 -11.34 7.02
CA CYS A 38 -8.68 -11.44 6.36
C CYS A 38 -8.50 -11.35 4.84
N THR A 39 -9.36 -12.06 4.10
CA THR A 39 -9.58 -11.85 2.67
C THR A 39 -11.08 -11.71 2.41
N HIS A 40 -11.45 -10.85 1.47
CA HIS A 40 -12.84 -10.53 1.13
C HIS A 40 -12.99 -10.31 -0.38
N THR A 41 -14.10 -10.77 -0.93
CA THR A 41 -14.57 -10.29 -2.23
C THR A 41 -15.24 -8.93 -2.05
N ASP A 42 -14.95 -8.00 -2.96
CA ASP A 42 -15.55 -6.66 -2.98
C ASP A 42 -16.12 -6.42 -4.38
N PRO A 43 -17.45 -6.45 -4.55
CA PRO A 43 -18.09 -6.23 -5.84
C PRO A 43 -18.04 -4.74 -6.25
N CYS A 44 -17.93 -4.48 -7.55
CA CYS A 44 -17.90 -3.12 -8.08
C CYS A 44 -19.31 -2.52 -8.10
N ALA A 45 -19.55 -1.51 -7.24
CA ALA A 45 -20.85 -0.82 -7.19
C ALA A 45 -21.27 -0.15 -8.51
N GLU A 46 -20.28 0.21 -9.34
CA GLU A 46 -20.48 0.94 -10.60
C GLU A 46 -20.54 0.04 -11.85
N ALA A 47 -20.17 -1.25 -11.74
CA ALA A 47 -20.10 -2.16 -12.89
C ALA A 47 -20.42 -3.60 -12.47
N ALA A 48 -21.60 -4.08 -12.84
CA ALA A 48 -22.02 -5.45 -12.57
C ALA A 48 -21.05 -6.48 -13.17
N GLY A 49 -20.81 -7.56 -12.44
CA GLY A 49 -19.91 -8.64 -12.85
C GLY A 49 -18.41 -8.36 -12.68
N PHE A 50 -18.03 -7.19 -12.14
CA PHE A 50 -16.67 -6.91 -11.73
C PHE A 50 -16.53 -7.05 -10.22
N THR A 51 -15.54 -7.82 -9.79
CA THR A 51 -15.20 -8.02 -8.37
C THR A 51 -13.70 -7.91 -8.22
N ARG A 52 -13.25 -7.48 -7.05
CA ARG A 52 -11.84 -7.57 -6.64
C ARG A 52 -11.69 -8.38 -5.37
N ILE A 53 -10.48 -8.90 -5.15
CA ILE A 53 -10.08 -9.41 -3.84
C ILE A 53 -9.54 -8.26 -2.99
N VAL A 54 -9.83 -8.27 -1.70
CA VAL A 54 -9.26 -7.37 -0.69
C VAL A 54 -8.67 -8.22 0.42
N SER A 55 -7.40 -7.99 0.74
CA SER A 55 -6.70 -8.70 1.80
C SER A 55 -6.16 -7.71 2.83
N CYS A 56 -6.20 -8.06 4.11
CA CYS A 56 -5.45 -7.35 5.15
C CYS A 56 -4.40 -8.29 5.73
N ILE A 57 -3.19 -7.79 5.83
CA ILE A 57 -2.05 -8.52 6.39
C ILE A 57 -1.47 -7.76 7.58
N ARG A 58 -0.80 -8.49 8.45
CA ARG A 58 0.02 -7.96 9.53
C ARG A 58 1.47 -8.36 9.32
N VAL A 59 2.38 -7.44 9.60
CA VAL A 59 3.84 -7.68 9.67
C VAL A 59 4.38 -7.03 10.94
N ASP A 60 5.62 -7.35 11.31
CA ASP A 60 6.33 -6.62 12.37
C ASP A 60 6.39 -5.11 12.07
N GLU A 61 6.38 -4.27 13.11
CA GLU A 61 6.36 -2.82 12.94
C GLU A 61 7.64 -2.29 12.31
N GLU A 62 8.79 -2.92 12.56
CA GLU A 62 10.05 -2.54 11.95
C GLU A 62 10.11 -2.94 10.48
N LEU A 63 9.55 -4.11 10.13
CA LEU A 63 9.43 -4.54 8.74
C LEU A 63 8.44 -3.65 7.98
N PHE A 64 7.33 -3.26 8.59
CA PHE A 64 6.41 -2.27 8.03
C PHE A 64 7.14 -0.95 7.76
N ASP A 65 7.90 -0.45 8.74
CA ASP A 65 8.60 0.82 8.63
C ASP A 65 9.66 0.80 7.54
N LEU A 66 10.41 -0.30 7.46
CA LEU A 66 11.36 -0.57 6.39
C LEU A 66 10.65 -0.62 5.03
N PHE A 67 9.56 -1.37 4.93
CA PHE A 67 8.77 -1.49 3.71
C PHE A 67 8.20 -0.16 3.26
N PHE A 68 7.65 0.65 4.16
CA PHE A 68 6.90 1.84 3.76
C PHE A 68 7.76 3.10 3.69
N ASN A 69 8.72 3.27 4.61
CA ASN A 69 9.39 4.55 4.88
C ASN A 69 10.90 4.56 4.62
N SER A 70 11.54 3.47 4.20
CA SER A 70 12.94 3.57 3.77
C SER A 70 13.08 4.27 2.42
N GLU A 71 14.29 4.71 2.08
CA GLU A 71 14.59 5.28 0.76
C GLU A 71 14.36 4.26 -0.36
N SER A 72 14.70 2.99 -0.12
CA SER A 72 14.40 1.88 -1.02
C SER A 72 12.98 1.34 -0.89
N GLY A 73 12.18 1.89 0.03
CA GLY A 73 10.86 1.41 0.39
C GLY A 73 9.78 1.83 -0.60
N TYR A 74 8.55 1.44 -0.28
CA TYR A 74 7.36 1.68 -1.06
C TYR A 74 7.21 3.18 -1.38
N ARG A 75 7.19 4.05 -0.35
CA ARG A 75 7.12 5.50 -0.57
C ARG A 75 8.36 6.03 -1.25
N GLY A 76 9.54 5.50 -0.95
CA GLY A 76 10.80 5.85 -1.61
C GLY A 76 10.71 5.73 -3.14
N GLY A 77 10.13 4.63 -3.65
CA GLY A 77 9.85 4.47 -5.08
C GLY A 77 8.94 5.58 -5.63
N TYR A 78 7.83 5.89 -4.96
CA TYR A 78 6.93 6.99 -5.34
C TYR A 78 7.59 8.38 -5.29
N PHE A 79 8.56 8.58 -4.40
CA PHE A 79 9.36 9.80 -4.35
C PHE A 79 10.26 9.94 -5.58
N VAL A 80 10.89 8.85 -6.02
CA VAL A 80 11.71 8.83 -7.25
C VAL A 80 10.83 9.17 -8.45
N SER A 81 9.77 8.38 -8.69
CA SER A 81 8.77 8.65 -9.72
C SER A 81 7.49 7.82 -9.55
N PRO A 82 6.38 8.23 -10.20
CA PRO A 82 5.18 7.39 -10.28
C PRO A 82 5.41 6.01 -10.88
N GLU A 83 6.34 5.89 -11.82
CA GLU A 83 6.70 4.63 -12.48
C GLU A 83 7.39 3.68 -11.50
N GLU A 84 8.37 4.18 -10.74
CA GLU A 84 9.11 3.40 -9.74
C GLU A 84 8.19 2.94 -8.60
N GLY A 85 7.32 3.82 -8.09
CA GLY A 85 6.31 3.45 -7.09
C GLY A 85 5.34 2.37 -7.59
N ARG A 86 4.92 2.44 -8.85
CA ARG A 86 4.09 1.39 -9.48
C ARG A 86 4.84 0.09 -9.69
N ALA A 87 6.12 0.15 -10.06
CA ALA A 87 6.97 -1.02 -10.19
C ALA A 87 7.15 -1.73 -8.84
N ALA A 88 7.45 -0.99 -7.77
CA ALA A 88 7.51 -1.50 -6.41
C ALA A 88 6.19 -2.16 -5.97
N ASN A 89 5.06 -1.48 -6.19
CA ASN A 89 3.74 -2.07 -5.92
C ASN A 89 3.49 -3.36 -6.71
N SER A 90 3.77 -3.35 -8.02
CA SER A 90 3.60 -4.53 -8.87
C SER A 90 4.46 -5.70 -8.41
N LEU A 91 5.70 -5.44 -7.95
CA LEU A 91 6.59 -6.46 -7.44
C LEU A 91 6.00 -7.11 -6.18
N LEU A 92 5.65 -6.32 -5.16
CA LEU A 92 5.03 -6.83 -3.93
C LEU A 92 3.80 -7.69 -4.24
N LEU A 93 2.89 -7.18 -5.06
CA LEU A 93 1.66 -7.89 -5.40
C LEU A 93 1.94 -9.16 -6.18
N SER A 94 2.97 -9.17 -7.03
CA SER A 94 3.35 -10.36 -7.80
C SER A 94 3.89 -11.49 -6.92
N VAL A 95 4.64 -11.15 -5.86
CA VAL A 95 5.17 -12.15 -4.91
C VAL A 95 4.13 -12.56 -3.87
N ALA A 96 3.20 -11.68 -3.49
CA ALA A 96 2.16 -12.00 -2.51
C ALA A 96 0.91 -12.69 -3.12
N ALA A 97 0.72 -12.61 -4.44
CA ALA A 97 -0.54 -12.97 -5.09
C ALA A 97 -1.04 -14.37 -4.75
N GLU A 98 -0.16 -15.36 -4.78
CA GLU A 98 -0.53 -16.77 -4.53
C GLU A 98 -0.97 -16.96 -3.08
N SER A 99 -0.13 -16.60 -2.10
CA SER A 99 -0.46 -16.73 -0.67
C SER A 99 -1.78 -16.05 -0.32
N LEU A 100 -2.05 -14.87 -0.89
CA LEU A 100 -3.29 -14.13 -0.63
C LEU A 100 -4.51 -14.75 -1.32
N ALA A 101 -4.37 -15.22 -2.56
CA ALA A 101 -5.47 -15.81 -3.33
C ALA A 101 -5.91 -17.18 -2.77
N HIS A 102 -4.98 -17.93 -2.18
CA HIS A 102 -5.24 -19.27 -1.64
C HIS A 102 -5.49 -19.30 -0.13
N PHE A 103 -5.42 -18.17 0.56
CA PHE A 103 -5.66 -18.09 2.01
C PHE A 103 -7.02 -18.64 2.43
N LYS A 104 -8.07 -18.33 1.67
CA LYS A 104 -9.44 -18.78 1.96
C LYS A 104 -10.25 -18.90 0.66
N SER A 105 -11.09 -19.93 0.59
CA SER A 105 -12.07 -20.06 -0.50
C SER A 105 -13.18 -19.02 -0.40
N HIS A 106 -13.52 -18.42 -1.54
CA HIS A 106 -14.64 -17.49 -1.68
C HIS A 106 -15.70 -18.13 -2.60
N PRO A 107 -17.00 -18.09 -2.23
CA PRO A 107 -18.05 -18.69 -3.07
C PRO A 107 -18.17 -18.00 -4.43
N ASP A 108 -17.90 -16.70 -4.47
CA ASP A 108 -18.12 -15.85 -5.66
C ASP A 108 -16.81 -15.51 -6.40
N MET A 109 -15.69 -16.15 -6.05
CA MET A 109 -14.38 -15.87 -6.65
C MET A 109 -13.44 -17.07 -6.53
N THR A 110 -12.94 -17.54 -7.68
CA THR A 110 -11.90 -18.58 -7.73
C THR A 110 -10.53 -18.01 -7.34
N SER A 111 -9.61 -18.85 -6.86
CA SER A 111 -8.23 -18.41 -6.58
C SER A 111 -7.55 -17.82 -7.82
N MET A 112 -7.79 -18.39 -9.00
CA MET A 112 -7.27 -17.85 -10.27
C MET A 112 -7.79 -16.43 -10.54
N HIS A 113 -9.07 -16.15 -10.27
CA HIS A 113 -9.65 -14.81 -10.38
C HIS A 113 -9.03 -13.86 -9.33
N ALA A 114 -8.85 -14.31 -8.09
CA ALA A 114 -8.18 -13.53 -7.05
C ALA A 114 -6.73 -13.17 -7.44
N GLU A 115 -5.94 -14.12 -7.97
CA GLU A 115 -4.59 -13.86 -8.47
C GLU A 115 -4.58 -12.84 -9.62
N GLN A 116 -5.51 -12.96 -10.57
CA GLN A 116 -5.66 -11.99 -11.66
C GLN A 116 -6.02 -10.60 -11.13
N SER A 117 -6.88 -10.52 -10.11
CA SER A 117 -7.23 -9.27 -9.43
C SER A 117 -5.99 -8.65 -8.77
N LEU A 118 -5.14 -9.44 -8.11
CA LEU A 118 -3.92 -8.96 -7.42
C LEU A 118 -2.81 -8.52 -8.39
N ARG A 119 -2.64 -9.20 -9.53
CA ARG A 119 -1.58 -8.91 -10.50
C ARG A 119 -1.95 -7.81 -11.52
N ALA A 120 -3.20 -7.35 -11.52
CA ALA A 120 -3.66 -6.33 -12.46
C ALA A 120 -3.16 -4.91 -12.09
N SER A 121 -3.00 -4.05 -13.09
CA SER A 121 -2.28 -2.78 -12.96
C SER A 121 -2.91 -1.74 -12.02
N SER A 122 -4.19 -1.86 -11.67
CA SER A 122 -4.86 -0.97 -10.71
C SER A 122 -4.95 -1.55 -9.29
N ALA A 123 -4.40 -2.75 -9.07
CA ALA A 123 -4.22 -3.31 -7.74
C ALA A 123 -3.18 -2.49 -6.97
N LYS A 124 -3.33 -2.40 -5.65
CA LYS A 124 -2.44 -1.60 -4.81
C LYS A 124 -2.34 -2.07 -3.37
N CYS A 125 -1.16 -1.85 -2.78
CA CYS A 125 -0.95 -1.86 -1.35
C CYS A 125 -1.26 -0.48 -0.75
N TRP A 126 -1.87 -0.46 0.44
CA TRP A 126 -2.32 0.74 1.15
C TRP A 126 -2.21 0.57 2.67
N LEU A 127 -2.29 1.69 3.39
CA LEU A 127 -2.39 1.70 4.84
C LEU A 127 -3.74 1.15 5.30
N ALA A 128 -3.77 0.34 6.34
CA ALA A 128 -5.02 -0.07 6.95
C ALA A 128 -5.61 1.10 7.76
N GLU A 129 -6.70 1.71 7.26
CA GLU A 129 -7.35 2.88 7.87
C GLU A 129 -8.42 2.49 8.92
N VAL A 130 -8.57 3.35 9.92
CA VAL A 130 -9.68 3.26 10.89
C VAL A 130 -11.02 3.44 10.17
N GLY A 131 -12.00 2.58 10.48
CA GLY A 131 -13.37 2.69 9.95
C GLY A 131 -13.55 2.27 8.48
N LYS A 132 -12.50 1.75 7.83
CA LYS A 132 -12.59 1.23 6.44
C LYS A 132 -12.58 -0.30 6.38
N GLY A 133 -12.67 -1.01 7.50
CA GLY A 133 -12.67 -2.48 7.58
C GLY A 133 -13.88 -3.15 6.92
N PHE A 134 -13.68 -4.34 6.36
CA PHE A 134 -14.78 -5.25 5.95
C PHE A 134 -15.25 -6.12 7.12
N CYS A 135 -14.37 -6.42 8.07
CA CYS A 135 -14.67 -7.13 9.31
C CYS A 135 -13.79 -6.60 10.45
N SER A 136 -13.96 -7.14 11.66
CA SER A 136 -13.17 -6.78 12.85
C SER A 136 -11.67 -6.93 12.65
N SER A 137 -11.22 -7.96 11.93
CA SER A 137 -9.79 -8.20 11.64
C SER A 137 -9.18 -7.19 10.65
N CYS A 138 -10.02 -6.53 9.85
CA CYS A 138 -9.57 -5.57 8.84
C CYS A 138 -9.54 -4.11 9.37
N VAL A 139 -9.89 -3.89 10.64
CA VAL A 139 -9.82 -2.57 11.30
C VAL A 139 -8.36 -2.19 11.43
N GLY A 140 -7.96 -1.17 10.69
CA GLY A 140 -6.60 -0.65 10.75
C GLY A 140 -6.40 0.40 11.82
N LYS A 141 -5.15 0.85 11.95
CA LYS A 141 -4.73 1.86 12.94
C LYS A 141 -4.42 3.22 12.31
N TRP A 142 -4.38 3.32 10.98
CA TRP A 142 -4.05 4.58 10.32
C TRP A 142 -5.19 5.59 10.43
N THR A 143 -4.82 6.78 10.90
CA THR A 143 -5.62 8.00 10.88
C THR A 143 -4.73 9.13 10.39
N VAL A 144 -5.31 10.23 9.93
CA VAL A 144 -4.54 11.44 9.58
C VAL A 144 -3.66 11.85 10.78
N PRO A 145 -2.34 12.04 10.60
CA PRO A 145 -1.45 12.43 11.69
C PRO A 145 -1.92 13.68 12.43
N GLN A 146 -1.87 13.65 13.76
CA GLN A 146 -2.24 14.78 14.62
C GLN A 146 -1.13 15.84 14.71
N ASP A 147 0.13 15.43 14.55
CA ASP A 147 1.27 16.33 14.40
C ASP A 147 1.80 16.31 12.95
N CYS A 148 2.38 17.43 12.53
CA CYS A 148 2.94 17.62 11.19
C CYS A 148 4.47 17.67 11.21
N THR A 149 5.12 17.17 12.27
CA THR A 149 6.57 17.17 12.39
C THR A 149 7.15 16.25 11.31
N PRO A 150 7.96 16.77 10.38
CA PRO A 150 8.49 15.94 9.30
C PRO A 150 9.49 14.92 9.84
N GLU A 151 9.25 13.66 9.52
CA GLU A 151 10.15 12.55 9.83
C GLU A 151 11.05 12.20 8.64
N ILE A 152 10.56 12.43 7.42
CA ILE A 152 11.31 12.31 6.16
C ILE A 152 11.43 13.71 5.54
N LEU A 153 12.65 14.06 5.12
CA LEU A 153 13.02 15.33 4.51
C LEU A 153 13.47 15.05 3.07
N ASN A 154 12.72 15.49 2.07
CA ASN A 154 12.97 15.13 0.68
C ASN A 154 12.76 16.29 -0.33
N GLY A 155 12.46 17.49 0.17
CA GLY A 155 12.21 18.70 -0.59
C GLY A 155 10.82 18.76 -1.24
N ARG A 156 9.92 17.81 -0.93
CA ARG A 156 8.58 17.74 -1.51
C ARG A 156 7.53 17.62 -0.41
N TRP A 157 7.60 16.56 0.39
CA TRP A 157 6.51 16.16 1.28
C TRP A 157 6.51 16.98 2.57
N GLU A 158 7.71 17.27 3.10
CA GLU A 158 7.84 18.11 4.28
C GLU A 158 7.42 19.57 4.01
N LEU A 159 7.58 20.04 2.78
CA LEU A 159 7.32 21.43 2.39
C LEU A 159 5.88 21.70 1.97
N GLY A 160 5.06 20.66 1.76
CA GLY A 160 3.72 20.82 1.20
C GLY A 160 2.78 21.66 2.08
N SER A 161 2.20 22.73 1.54
CA SER A 161 1.19 23.54 2.22
C SER A 161 -0.24 22.99 2.05
N ASP A 162 -0.43 22.05 1.12
CA ASP A 162 -1.72 21.41 0.84
C ASP A 162 -2.15 20.51 2.02
N PRO A 163 -3.41 20.57 2.47
CA PRO A 163 -3.94 19.64 3.47
C PRO A 163 -3.64 18.16 3.19
N ALA A 164 -3.60 17.73 1.92
CA ALA A 164 -3.28 16.35 1.56
C ALA A 164 -1.83 15.98 1.91
N SER A 165 -0.88 16.89 1.64
CA SER A 165 0.54 16.70 1.98
C SER A 165 0.83 16.56 3.48
N ARG A 166 -0.11 16.97 4.36
CA ARG A 166 0.02 16.75 5.81
C ARG A 166 0.06 15.27 6.18
N SER A 167 -0.64 14.44 5.41
CA SER A 167 -0.68 12.98 5.61
C SER A 167 0.67 12.33 5.31
N GLY A 168 1.46 12.98 4.46
CA GLY A 168 2.77 12.56 4.02
C GLY A 168 3.95 12.94 4.88
N ARG A 169 3.80 13.94 5.75
CA ARG A 169 4.93 14.46 6.54
C ARG A 169 5.43 13.47 7.59
N LYS A 170 4.50 12.70 8.14
CA LYS A 170 4.81 11.70 9.15
C LYS A 170 5.13 10.37 8.49
N ALA A 171 6.12 9.66 9.01
CA ALA A 171 6.42 8.31 8.58
C ALA A 171 5.62 7.35 9.49
N PRO A 172 4.49 6.75 9.01
CA PRO A 172 3.70 5.85 9.83
C PRO A 172 4.55 4.73 10.41
N PHE A 173 4.35 4.41 11.68
CA PHE A 173 4.93 3.23 12.33
C PHE A 173 3.77 2.32 12.75
N LEU A 174 3.36 1.44 11.84
CA LEU A 174 2.19 0.57 11.98
C LEU A 174 2.61 -0.89 11.75
N ASN A 175 1.65 -1.81 11.79
CA ASN A 175 1.87 -3.23 11.50
C ASN A 175 0.85 -3.82 10.52
N GLN A 176 -0.06 -3.02 9.96
CA GLN A 176 -1.12 -3.53 9.09
C GLN A 176 -1.13 -2.85 7.74
N LEU A 177 -1.13 -3.69 6.70
CA LEU A 177 -1.27 -3.28 5.31
C LEU A 177 -2.57 -3.83 4.75
N ARG A 178 -3.15 -3.07 3.83
CA ARG A 178 -4.30 -3.48 3.04
C ARG A 178 -3.89 -3.63 1.59
N ILE A 179 -4.20 -4.77 1.03
CA ILE A 179 -3.98 -5.09 -0.38
C ILE A 179 -5.34 -5.07 -1.07
N LEU A 180 -5.48 -4.20 -2.05
CA LEU A 180 -6.68 -4.04 -2.87
C LEU A 180 -6.35 -4.56 -4.26
N GLY A 181 -6.98 -5.65 -4.68
CA GLY A 181 -6.93 -6.10 -6.06
C GLY A 181 -7.62 -5.12 -7.01
N ALA A 182 -7.37 -5.28 -8.30
CA ALA A 182 -8.13 -4.60 -9.35
C ALA A 182 -9.52 -5.23 -9.50
N PHE A 183 -10.50 -4.42 -9.89
CA PHE A 183 -11.79 -4.93 -10.34
C PHE A 183 -11.61 -5.65 -11.68
N VAL A 184 -11.88 -6.96 -11.68
CA VAL A 184 -11.79 -7.80 -12.89
C VAL A 184 -13.07 -8.64 -13.03
N SER A 185 -13.48 -8.87 -14.27
CA SER A 185 -14.60 -9.76 -14.60
C SER A 185 -14.10 -11.17 -14.96
N ASP A 186 -14.97 -12.18 -14.84
CA ASP A 186 -14.71 -13.59 -15.18
C ASP A 186 -14.12 -13.81 -16.60
N GLY A 187 -14.28 -12.84 -17.51
CA GLY A 187 -13.72 -12.84 -18.88
C GLY A 187 -12.39 -12.10 -19.08
N ARG A 188 -11.54 -11.96 -18.05
CA ARG A 188 -10.20 -11.31 -18.08
C ARG A 188 -10.17 -9.81 -18.42
N ARG A 189 -11.31 -9.13 -18.40
CA ARG A 189 -11.34 -7.66 -18.56
C ARG A 189 -10.98 -7.00 -17.24
N VAL A 190 -9.94 -6.18 -17.26
CA VAL A 190 -9.60 -5.27 -16.15
C VAL A 190 -10.31 -3.96 -16.39
N ARG A 191 -11.10 -3.48 -15.42
CA ARG A 191 -11.67 -2.14 -15.53
C ARG A 191 -10.60 -1.10 -15.19
N ARG A 192 -10.27 -0.26 -16.16
CA ARG A 192 -9.53 0.99 -15.90
C ARG A 192 -10.54 2.03 -15.40
N LYS A 193 -10.20 2.76 -14.34
CA LYS A 193 -10.94 3.99 -14.02
C LYS A 193 -10.83 4.92 -15.24
N THR A 194 -11.95 5.50 -15.66
CA THR A 194 -11.99 6.55 -16.69
C THR A 194 -11.14 7.75 -16.25
N GLU A 195 -10.45 8.41 -17.18
CA GLU A 195 -9.48 9.49 -16.91
C GLU A 195 -10.04 10.65 -16.08
N ARG A 196 -11.35 10.90 -16.12
CA ARG A 196 -12.04 11.91 -15.28
C ARG A 196 -12.03 11.60 -13.79
N ASP A 197 -11.96 10.32 -13.40
CA ASP A 197 -11.96 9.88 -12.00
C ASP A 197 -10.53 9.58 -11.49
N ALA A 198 -9.61 9.30 -12.41
CA ALA A 198 -8.18 9.18 -12.13
C ALA A 198 -7.60 10.55 -11.72
N SER A 199 -7.99 11.67 -12.36
CA SER A 199 -7.35 12.96 -12.07
C SER A 199 -7.66 13.55 -10.68
N ALA A 200 -8.67 13.07 -9.95
CA ALA A 200 -9.01 13.59 -8.62
C ALA A 200 -8.68 12.59 -7.50
N ALA A 201 -8.99 11.30 -7.70
CA ALA A 201 -8.73 10.27 -6.70
C ALA A 201 -7.30 9.71 -6.80
N ASP A 202 -6.72 9.64 -7.98
CA ASP A 202 -5.33 9.21 -8.16
C ASP A 202 -4.42 10.36 -7.72
N THR A 203 -4.65 11.62 -8.11
CA THR A 203 -3.91 12.80 -7.61
C THR A 203 -3.96 12.95 -6.10
N ARG A 204 -5.10 12.65 -5.46
CA ARG A 204 -5.19 12.57 -3.99
C ARG A 204 -4.58 11.31 -3.40
N ALA A 205 -4.62 10.17 -4.10
CA ALA A 205 -3.92 8.96 -3.67
C ALA A 205 -2.39 9.13 -3.76
N TRP A 206 -1.89 9.81 -4.80
CA TRP A 206 -0.51 10.26 -4.89
C TRP A 206 -0.21 11.12 -3.66
N LEU A 207 -1.01 12.15 -3.35
CA LEU A 207 -0.85 13.03 -2.17
C LEU A 207 -1.09 12.38 -0.78
N VAL A 208 -1.50 11.11 -0.71
CA VAL A 208 -1.71 10.38 0.56
C VAL A 208 -0.79 9.15 0.68
N ILE A 209 -0.27 8.62 -0.45
CA ILE A 209 0.99 7.84 -0.48
C ILE A 209 2.19 8.78 -0.22
N VAL A 210 2.08 10.03 -0.67
CA VAL A 210 3.01 11.14 -0.50
C VAL A 210 2.81 11.82 0.83
#